data_AF-A0A7K3S3K9-F1
#
_entry.id   AF-A0A7K3S3K9-F1
#
_cell.length_a   1.000
_cell.length_b   1.000
_cell.length_c   1.000
_cell.angle_alpha   90.00
_cell.angle_beta   90.00
_cell.angle_gamma   90.00
#
_symmetry.space_group_name_H-M   'P 1'
#
loop_
_entity.id
_entity.type
_entity.pdbx_description
1 polymer ?
#
loop_
_entity_poly.entity_id
_entity_poly.type
_entity_poly.pdbx_seq_one_letter_code
_entity_poly.pdbx_strand_id
1 'polypeptide(L)'
;PVDLAGAGEADLMSYHDVTRALLRSPEVDSVLMSGYFGRYGLDSAPLAAPEERAAAALAELPPRHGRALVVHSMGSDSDTAAVLRGAGVPVFPTVETAVDALARTAELGARPGRRIPRAA
;
A
#
# COMPACT_ATOMS: atom_id res chain seq x y z
N PRO A 1 12.84 7.69 4.11
CA PRO A 1 11.48 8.20 3.80
C PRO A 1 11.55 9.01 2.50
N VAL A 2 10.62 8.79 1.58
CA VAL A 2 10.52 9.55 0.32
C VAL A 2 9.29 10.44 0.42
N ASP A 3 9.48 11.75 0.32
CA ASP A 3 8.39 12.72 0.27
C ASP A 3 8.08 13.07 -1.18
N LEU A 4 6.81 12.93 -1.58
CA LEU A 4 6.35 13.29 -2.92
C LEU A 4 6.05 14.78 -3.05
N ALA A 5 5.99 15.53 -1.94
CA ALA A 5 5.54 16.92 -1.91
C ALA A 5 4.22 17.08 -2.70
N GLY A 6 4.07 18.16 -3.47
CA GLY A 6 2.92 18.37 -4.35
C GLY A 6 2.89 17.51 -5.62
N ALA A 7 3.88 16.66 -5.88
CA ALA A 7 3.94 15.85 -7.11
C ALA A 7 2.78 14.85 -7.20
N GLY A 8 2.26 14.38 -6.06
CA GLY A 8 1.08 13.51 -6.00
C GLY A 8 -0.18 14.17 -6.55
N GLU A 9 -0.36 15.47 -6.33
CA GLU A 9 -1.51 16.23 -6.81
C GLU A 9 -1.38 16.58 -8.31
N ALA A 10 -0.15 16.79 -8.79
CA ALA A 10 0.13 17.05 -10.21
C ALA A 10 -0.02 15.79 -11.08
N ASP A 11 0.42 14.62 -10.58
CA ASP A 11 0.24 13.33 -11.21
C ASP A 11 0.13 12.21 -10.16
N LEU A 12 -1.06 11.62 -10.04
CA LEU A 12 -1.33 10.54 -9.10
C LEU A 12 -0.57 9.24 -9.43
N MET A 13 -0.04 9.09 -10.65
CA MET A 13 0.84 7.97 -10.99
C MET A 13 2.21 8.05 -10.30
N SER A 14 2.60 9.21 -9.76
CA SER A 14 3.83 9.34 -8.98
C SER A 14 3.86 8.42 -7.76
N TYR A 15 2.70 8.15 -7.12
CA TYR A 15 2.58 7.16 -6.05
C TYR A 15 2.99 5.75 -6.52
N HIS A 16 2.51 5.35 -7.70
CA HIS A 16 2.88 4.08 -8.32
C HIS A 16 4.36 4.04 -8.66
N ASP A 17 4.88 5.08 -9.34
CA ASP A 17 6.25 5.05 -9.86
C ASP A 17 7.31 5.04 -8.76
N VAL A 18 7.09 5.80 -7.69
CA VAL A 18 7.97 5.77 -6.52
C VAL A 18 7.86 4.43 -5.80
N THR A 19 6.65 3.93 -5.56
CA THR A 19 6.45 2.63 -4.92
C THR A 19 7.11 1.50 -5.72
N ARG A 20 6.97 1.51 -7.04
CA ARG A 20 7.61 0.56 -7.95
C ARG A 20 9.13 0.68 -7.90
N ALA A 21 9.69 1.89 -7.88
CA ALA A 21 11.13 2.08 -7.77
C ALA A 21 11.68 1.49 -6.46
N LEU A 22 11.00 1.71 -5.34
CA LEU A 22 11.36 1.16 -4.03
C LEU A 22 11.25 -0.37 -4.03
N LEU A 23 10.13 -0.93 -4.49
CA LEU A 23 9.91 -2.39 -4.53
C LEU A 23 10.85 -3.13 -5.49
N ARG A 24 11.49 -2.43 -6.45
CA ARG A 24 12.55 -3.01 -7.30
C ARG A 24 13.93 -3.03 -6.64
N SER A 25 14.17 -2.19 -5.64
CA SER A 25 15.50 -2.06 -5.03
C SER A 25 15.85 -3.28 -4.18
N PRO A 26 16.97 -3.99 -4.39
CA PRO A 26 17.33 -5.15 -3.57
C PRO A 26 17.47 -4.82 -2.07
N GLU A 27 17.63 -3.55 -1.72
CA GLU A 27 17.78 -3.05 -0.34
C GLU A 27 16.46 -2.89 0.42
N VAL A 28 15.31 -3.00 -0.27
CA VAL A 28 13.97 -2.79 0.31
C VAL A 28 13.23 -4.13 0.39
N ASP A 29 12.76 -4.50 1.58
CA ASP A 29 11.94 -5.71 1.79
C ASP A 29 10.43 -5.44 1.69
N SER A 30 10.02 -4.21 1.98
CA SER A 30 8.62 -3.78 2.09
C SER A 30 8.50 -2.26 1.89
N VAL A 31 7.31 -1.80 1.50
CA VAL A 31 6.99 -0.36 1.37
C VAL A 31 5.75 -0.03 2.19
N LEU A 32 5.84 1.01 3.00
CA LEU A 32 4.70 1.69 3.61
C LEU A 32 4.44 3.00 2.86
N MET A 33 3.30 3.06 2.16
CA MET A 33 2.81 4.29 1.54
C MET A 33 1.86 4.99 2.51
N SER A 34 2.09 6.25 2.83
CA SER A 34 1.31 6.99 3.83
C SER A 34 0.91 8.36 3.28
N GLY A 35 -0.37 8.71 3.35
CA GLY A 35 -0.80 10.08 3.07
C GLY A 35 -2.23 10.21 2.54
N TYR A 36 -2.41 11.23 1.69
CA TYR A 36 -3.71 11.69 1.18
C TYR A 36 -4.35 10.76 0.13
N PHE A 37 -3.61 9.80 -0.42
CA PHE A 37 -4.12 8.88 -1.43
C PHE A 37 -5.38 8.15 -0.92
N GLY A 38 -6.45 8.17 -1.70
CA GLY A 38 -7.82 7.77 -1.32
C GLY A 38 -8.75 8.95 -1.04
N ARG A 39 -8.25 10.19 -0.98
CA ARG A 39 -9.05 11.41 -0.81
C ARG A 39 -9.16 12.24 -2.07
N TYR A 40 -8.27 12.06 -3.06
CA TYR A 40 -8.23 12.95 -4.22
C TYR A 40 -9.53 12.88 -5.03
N GLY A 41 -10.07 11.68 -5.27
CA GLY A 41 -11.36 11.53 -5.96
C GLY A 41 -12.57 12.01 -5.16
N LEU A 42 -12.52 11.86 -3.83
CA LEU A 42 -13.58 12.32 -2.93
C LEU A 42 -13.65 13.84 -2.85
N ASP A 43 -12.49 14.50 -2.81
CA ASP A 43 -12.41 15.94 -2.63
C ASP A 43 -12.33 16.70 -3.98
N SER A 44 -12.05 15.99 -5.08
CA SER A 44 -12.00 16.54 -6.44
C SER A 44 -12.44 15.50 -7.48
N ALA A 45 -13.66 15.66 -8.01
CA ALA A 45 -14.24 14.72 -8.98
C ALA A 45 -13.36 14.45 -10.22
N PRO A 46 -12.65 15.44 -10.81
CA PRO A 46 -11.72 15.18 -11.92
C PRO A 46 -10.57 14.22 -11.58
N LEU A 47 -10.22 14.07 -10.30
CA LEU A 47 -9.14 13.20 -9.83
C LEU A 47 -9.60 11.78 -9.49
N ALA A 48 -10.90 11.49 -9.48
CA ALA A 48 -11.42 10.15 -9.14
C ALA A 48 -10.90 9.06 -10.10
N ALA A 49 -11.09 9.22 -11.41
CA ALA A 49 -10.61 8.24 -12.38
C ALA A 49 -9.07 8.12 -12.44
N PRO A 50 -8.28 9.21 -12.35
CA PRO A 50 -6.83 9.12 -12.14
C PRO A 50 -6.41 8.35 -10.87
N GLU A 51 -7.07 8.59 -9.74
CA GLU A 51 -6.78 7.94 -8.46
C GLU A 51 -7.09 6.43 -8.52
N GLU A 52 -8.24 6.04 -9.07
CA GLU A 52 -8.62 4.65 -9.30
C GLU A 52 -7.61 3.93 -10.21
N ARG A 53 -7.15 4.58 -11.29
CA ARG A 53 -6.12 4.02 -12.18
C ARG A 53 -4.79 3.81 -11.45
N ALA A 54 -4.38 4.77 -10.62
CA ALA A 54 -3.17 4.64 -9.82
C ALA A 54 -3.30 3.53 -8.78
N ALA A 55 -4.47 3.37 -8.15
CA ALA A 55 -4.75 2.30 -7.19
C ALA A 55 -4.69 0.92 -7.83
N ALA A 56 -5.31 0.76 -9.01
CA ALA A 56 -5.23 -0.48 -9.78
C ALA A 56 -3.78 -0.81 -10.17
N ALA A 57 -2.99 0.18 -10.57
CA ALA A 57 -1.58 -0.03 -10.90
C ALA A 57 -0.73 -0.38 -9.66
N LEU A 58 -0.99 0.26 -8.51
CA LEU A 58 -0.33 -0.04 -7.23
C LEU A 58 -0.63 -1.47 -6.76
N ALA A 59 -1.88 -1.91 -6.89
CA ALA A 59 -2.33 -3.25 -6.51
C ALA A 59 -1.57 -4.38 -7.20
N GLU A 60 -1.06 -4.12 -8.40
CA GLU A 60 -0.29 -5.09 -9.19
C GLU A 60 1.16 -5.25 -8.72
N LEU A 61 1.70 -4.28 -7.95
CA LEU A 61 3.12 -4.27 -7.60
C LEU A 61 3.53 -5.39 -6.63
N PRO A 62 2.80 -5.69 -5.54
CA PRO A 62 3.21 -6.69 -4.57
C PRO A 62 3.40 -8.09 -5.16
N PRO A 63 2.44 -8.68 -5.90
CA PRO A 63 2.64 -10.00 -6.49
C PRO A 63 3.74 -10.02 -7.55
N ARG A 64 3.94 -8.93 -8.29
CA ARG A 64 5.00 -8.82 -9.32
C ARG A 64 6.41 -8.80 -8.74
N HIS A 65 6.60 -8.20 -7.56
CA HIS A 65 7.92 -8.06 -6.93
C HIS A 65 8.14 -9.03 -5.76
N GLY A 66 7.10 -9.76 -5.34
CA GLY A 66 7.17 -10.67 -4.19
C GLY A 66 7.44 -9.94 -2.87
N ARG A 67 7.03 -8.67 -2.76
CA ARG A 67 7.34 -7.78 -1.62
C ARG A 67 6.10 -7.02 -1.17
N ALA A 68 5.99 -6.80 0.14
CA ALA A 68 4.78 -6.22 0.72
C ALA A 68 4.65 -4.73 0.41
N LEU A 69 3.43 -4.31 0.06
CA LEU A 69 2.99 -2.92 0.11
C LEU A 69 1.94 -2.80 1.21
N VAL A 70 2.15 -1.87 2.14
CA VAL A 70 1.17 -1.50 3.17
C VAL A 70 0.80 -0.04 2.93
N VAL A 71 -0.48 0.29 3.10
CA VAL A 71 -0.99 1.65 2.88
C VAL A 71 -1.60 2.20 4.16
N HIS A 72 -1.18 3.40 4.55
CA HIS A 72 -1.96 4.29 5.39
C HIS A 72 -2.63 5.34 4.50
N SER A 73 -3.95 5.46 4.62
CA SER A 73 -4.75 6.39 3.82
C SER A 73 -5.64 7.25 4.71
N MET A 74 -5.62 8.56 4.48
CA MET A 74 -6.59 9.50 5.08
C MET A 74 -8.02 9.32 4.54
N GLY A 75 -8.19 8.57 3.44
CA GLY A 75 -9.46 8.15 2.85
C GLY A 75 -9.61 6.64 2.90
N SER A 76 -9.32 6.01 4.05
CA SER A 76 -9.33 4.54 4.19
C SER A 76 -10.68 3.86 3.91
N ASP A 77 -11.76 4.64 3.90
CA ASP A 77 -13.14 4.25 3.61
C ASP A 77 -13.56 4.52 2.15
N SER A 78 -12.68 5.06 1.32
CA SER A 78 -12.92 5.35 -0.11
C SER A 78 -13.03 4.10 -0.98
N ASP A 79 -13.64 4.25 -2.17
CA ASP A 79 -13.64 3.23 -3.22
C ASP A 79 -12.23 2.90 -3.69
N THR A 80 -11.34 3.91 -3.79
CA THR A 80 -9.90 3.72 -4.02
C THR A 80 -9.26 2.77 -3.00
N ALA A 81 -9.56 2.95 -1.71
CA ALA A 81 -9.08 2.05 -0.65
C ALA A 81 -9.74 0.66 -0.74
N ALA A 82 -10.99 0.56 -1.19
CA ALA A 82 -11.65 -0.71 -1.45
C ALA A 82 -11.00 -1.50 -2.59
N VAL A 83 -10.58 -0.83 -3.68
CA VAL A 83 -9.82 -1.45 -4.78
C VAL A 83 -8.52 -2.08 -4.27
N LEU A 84 -7.73 -1.33 -3.50
CA LEU A 84 -6.47 -1.83 -2.93
C LEU A 84 -6.71 -3.05 -2.01
N ARG A 85 -7.68 -2.96 -1.09
CA ARG A 85 -8.04 -4.08 -0.20
C ARG A 85 -8.54 -5.30 -0.96
N GLY A 86 -9.37 -5.10 -1.99
CA GLY A 86 -9.88 -6.16 -2.85
C GLY A 86 -8.77 -6.93 -3.58
N ALA A 87 -7.65 -6.27 -3.87
CA ALA A 87 -6.45 -6.88 -4.46
C ALA A 87 -5.46 -7.45 -3.43
N GLY A 88 -5.80 -7.42 -2.13
CA GLY A 88 -4.95 -7.94 -1.06
C GLY A 88 -3.89 -6.97 -0.55
N VAL A 89 -3.94 -5.69 -0.93
CA VAL A 89 -3.10 -4.63 -0.34
C VAL A 89 -3.76 -4.11 0.95
N PRO A 90 -3.14 -4.29 2.13
CA PRO A 90 -3.71 -3.80 3.38
C PRO A 90 -3.70 -2.26 3.44
N VAL A 91 -4.84 -1.69 3.78
CA VAL A 91 -5.05 -0.24 3.95
C VAL A 91 -5.52 0.05 5.37
N PHE A 92 -4.87 1.00 6.04
CA PHE A 92 -5.15 1.38 7.43
C PHE A 92 -5.52 2.87 7.55
N PRO A 93 -6.37 3.24 8.52
CA PRO A 93 -6.82 4.62 8.74
C PRO A 93 -5.79 5.50 9.44
N THR A 94 -4.78 4.92 10.08
CA THR A 94 -3.72 5.64 10.79
C THR A 94 -2.35 5.06 10.45
N VAL A 95 -1.32 5.92 10.51
CA VAL A 95 0.06 5.51 10.23
C VAL A 95 0.56 4.56 11.32
N GLU A 96 0.15 4.77 12.56
CA GLU A 96 0.52 3.95 13.71
C GLU A 96 0.05 2.50 13.52
N THR A 97 -1.22 2.32 13.13
CA THR A 97 -1.75 0.97 12.87
C THR A 97 -1.06 0.31 11.68
N ALA A 98 -0.73 1.06 10.63
CA ALA A 98 0.01 0.53 9.49
C ALA A 98 1.43 0.07 9.86
N VAL A 99 2.14 0.87 10.66
CA VAL A 99 3.48 0.54 11.16
C VAL A 99 3.43 -0.66 12.09
N ASP A 100 2.48 -0.70 13.03
CA ASP A 100 2.30 -1.83 13.94
C ASP A 100 1.99 -3.12 13.17
N ALA A 101 1.12 -3.07 12.16
CA ALA A 101 0.80 -4.22 11.33
C ALA A 101 2.03 -4.74 10.58
N LEU A 102 2.84 -3.84 10.01
CA LEU A 102 4.07 -4.22 9.31
C LEU A 102 5.10 -4.83 10.27
N ALA A 103 5.31 -4.21 11.45
CA ALA A 103 6.23 -4.71 12.46
C ALA A 103 5.84 -6.12 12.95
N ARG A 104 4.56 -6.35 13.25
CA ARG A 104 4.06 -7.67 13.66
C ARG A 104 4.16 -8.70 12.53
N THR A 105 3.98 -8.28 11.29
CA THR A 105 4.17 -9.17 10.13
C THR A 105 5.62 -9.62 10.02
N ALA A 106 6.58 -8.70 10.20
CA ALA A 106 8.01 -9.04 10.22
C ALA A 106 8.35 -9.99 11.38
N GLU A 107 7.84 -9.74 12.59
CA GLU A 107 8.01 -10.63 13.74
C GLU A 107 7.44 -12.03 13.49
N LEU A 108 6.29 -12.14 12.84
CA LEU A 108 5.68 -13.42 12.48
C LEU A 108 6.50 -14.16 11.42
N GLY A 109 6.99 -13.44 10.40
CA GLY A 109 7.84 -14.00 9.34
C GLY A 109 9.19 -14.52 9.83
N ALA A 110 9.74 -13.92 10.89
CA ALA A 110 10.99 -14.36 11.51
C ALA A 110 10.83 -15.60 12.40
N ARG A 111 9.60 -16.00 12.76
CA ARG A 111 9.36 -17.17 13.60
C ARG A 111 9.26 -18.43 12.75
N PRO A 112 9.87 -19.56 13.16
CA PRO A 112 9.85 -20.83 12.41
C PRO A 112 8.46 -21.50 12.35
N GLY A 113 7.41 -20.83 12.79
CA GLY A 113 6.06 -21.37 12.94
C GLY A 113 5.95 -22.44 14.03
N ARG A 114 4.75 -22.98 14.20
CA ARG A 114 4.48 -24.16 15.03
C ARG A 114 4.08 -25.31 14.12
N ARG A 115 4.62 -26.51 14.34
CA ARG A 115 4.15 -27.72 13.65
C ARG A 115 2.68 -27.96 14.03
N ILE A 116 1.80 -27.95 13.04
CA ILE A 116 0.40 -28.36 13.22
C ILE A 116 0.34 -29.87 12.98
N PRO A 117 -0.07 -30.68 13.97
CA PRO A 117 -0.29 -32.11 13.76
C PRO A 117 -1.30 -32.31 12.63
N ARG A 118 -1.00 -33.22 11.69
CA ARG A 118 -2.01 -33.63 10.70
C ARG A 118 -3.12 -34.38 11.44
N ALA A 119 -4.37 -33.99 11.19
CA ALA A 119 -5.51 -34.78 11.64
C ALA A 119 -5.42 -36.18 11.00
N ALA A 120 -5.60 -37.21 11.82
CA ALA A 120 -5.58 -38.62 11.41
C ALA A 120 -6.81 -38.98 10.58
#